data_AF-A0A1G3CTY2-F1
#
_entry.id   AF-A0A1G3CTY2-F1
#
_cell.length_a   1.000
_cell.length_b   1.000
_cell.length_c   1.000
_cell.angle_alpha   90.00
_cell.angle_beta   90.00
_cell.angle_gamma   90.00
#
_symmetry.space_group_name_H-M   'P 1'
#
loop_
_entity.id
_entity.type
_entity.pdbx_description
1 polymer ?
#
loop_
_entity_poly.entity_id
_entity_poly.type
_entity_poly.pdbx_seq_one_letter_code
_entity_poly.pdbx_strand_id
1 'polypeptide(L)' 'MKRIVDIFCIDQREPTLWADIVSLGGDGSHPDLIDFKQAGLRLALLGKLGQADSLDADTHIEII' A
#
# COMPACT_ATOMS: atom_id res chain seq x y z
N MET A 1 -13.28 -4.91 4.34
CA MET A 1 -12.37 -5.70 3.49
C MET A 1 -10.92 -5.44 3.88
N LYS A 2 -10.08 -6.47 3.94
CA LYS A 2 -8.65 -6.34 4.24
C LYS A 2 -7.83 -6.88 3.08
N ARG A 3 -6.76 -6.19 2.69
CA ARG A 3 -5.84 -6.63 1.64
C ARG A 3 -4.39 -6.40 2.03
N ILE A 4 -3.49 -7.22 1.48
CA ILE A 4 -2.04 -6.98 1.59
C ILE A 4 -1.66 -5.99 0.49
N VAL A 5 -0.88 -4.98 0.86
CA VAL A 5 -0.32 -4.00 -0.07
C VAL A 5 1.19 -4.03 0.08
N ASP A 6 1.85 -4.52 -0.97
CA ASP A 6 3.29 -4.52 -1.10
C ASP A 6 3.74 -3.16 -1.61
N ILE A 7 4.68 -2.52 -0.91
CA ILE A 7 5.17 -1.17 -1.17
C ILE A 7 6.67 -1.26 -1.43
N PHE A 8 7.13 -0.66 -2.53
CA PHE A 8 8.52 -0.73 -2.93
C PHE A 8 9.08 0.66 -3.23
N CYS A 9 10.33 0.89 -2.82
CA CYS A 9 11.06 2.12 -3.13
C CYS A 9 12.02 1.91 -4.31
N ILE A 10 11.78 2.63 -5.41
CA ILE A 10 12.50 2.47 -6.69
C ILE A 10 13.78 3.31 -6.79
N ASP A 11 13.93 4.35 -5.97
CA ASP A 11 15.07 5.27 -6.05
C ASP A 11 16.29 4.83 -5.23
N GLN A 12 16.17 3.71 -4.52
CA GLN A 12 17.24 3.21 -3.67
C GLN A 12 18.14 2.23 -4.42
N ARG A 13 19.45 2.34 -4.16
CA ARG A 13 20.49 1.44 -4.69
C ARG A 13 20.21 -0.02 -4.31
N GLU A 14 19.50 -0.21 -3.20
CA GLU A 14 18.91 -1.48 -2.76
C GLU A 14 17.39 -1.29 -2.66
N PRO A 15 16.59 -1.88 -3.57
CA PRO A 15 15.15 -1.76 -3.51
C PRO A 15 14.65 -2.38 -2.21
N THR A 16 13.97 -1.56 -1.41
CA THR A 16 13.37 -2.02 -0.15
C THR A 16 11.89 -2.30 -0.38
N LEU A 17 11.43 -3.44 0.13
CA LEU A 17 10.05 -3.91 0.05
C LEU A 17 9.45 -3.92 1.46
N TRP A 18 8.27 -3.33 1.59
CA TRP A 18 7.41 -3.39 2.77
C TRP A 18 6.07 -4.01 2.40
N ALA A 19 5.40 -4.64 3.37
CA ALA A 19 4.07 -5.18 3.17
C ALA A 19 3.16 -4.69 4.30
N ASP A 20 2.08 -4.00 3.94
CA ASP A 20 1.08 -3.50 4.88
C ASP A 20 -0.25 -4.24 4.72
N ILE A 21 -0.96 -4.45 5.84
CA ILE A 21 -2.34 -4.91 5.81
C ILE A 21 -3.26 -3.69 5.87
N VAL A 22 -3.91 -3.38 4.75
CA VAL A 22 -4.81 -2.25 4.63
C VAL A 22 -6.26 -2.70 4.80
N SER A 23 -7.01 -2.01 5.67
CA SER A 23 -8.43 -2.28 5.93
C SER A 23 -9.30 -1.12 5.43
N LEU A 24 -10.16 -1.38 4.45
CA LEU A 24 -11.13 -0.42 3.89
C LEU A 24 -12.54 -1.03 3.81
N GLY A 25 -13.57 -0.21 3.56
CA GLY A 25 -14.95 -0.70 3.40
C GLY A 25 -15.65 -1.11 4.69
N GLY A 26 -15.23 -0.56 5.84
CA GLY A 26 -15.92 -0.77 7.12
C GLY A 26 -17.28 -0.06 7.22
N ASP A 27 -17.58 0.81 6.25
CA ASP A 27 -18.81 1.59 6.11
C ASP A 27 -19.82 0.95 5.14
N GLY A 28 -19.58 -0.29 4.71
CA GLY A 28 -20.41 -0.97 3.71
C GLY A 28 -20.05 -0.64 2.26
N SER A 29 -19.01 0.17 2.03
CA SER A 29 -18.45 0.37 0.68
C SER A 29 -17.66 -0.87 0.22
N HIS A 30 -17.58 -1.03 -1.11
CA HIS A 30 -16.80 -2.07 -1.78
C HIS A 30 -15.63 -1.43 -2.52
N PRO A 31 -14.55 -1.06 -1.80
CA PRO A 31 -13.39 -0.37 -2.39
C PRO A 31 -12.69 -1.23 -3.43
N ASP A 32 -12.24 -0.57 -4.50
CA ASP A 32 -11.48 -1.17 -5.58
C ASP A 32 -10.02 -1.39 -5.17
N LEU A 33 -9.28 -2.20 -5.93
CA LEU A 33 -7.84 -2.44 -5.72
C LEU A 33 -7.03 -1.14 -5.63
N ILE A 34 -7.41 -0.12 -6.42
CA ILE A 34 -6.72 1.16 -6.44
C ILE A 34 -6.84 1.91 -5.12
N ASP A 35 -7.95 1.76 -4.39
CA ASP A 35 -8.16 2.42 -3.11
C ASP A 35 -7.20 1.85 -2.06
N PHE A 36 -6.99 0.52 -2.07
CA PHE A 36 -6.01 -0.14 -1.20
C PHE A 36 -4.58 0.28 -1.53
N LYS A 37 -4.23 0.33 -2.83
CA LYS A 37 -2.93 0.82 -3.31
C LYS A 37 -2.66 2.24 -2.79
N GLN A 38 -3.61 3.15 -2.96
CA GLN A 38 -3.48 4.54 -2.49
C GLN A 38 -3.35 4.64 -0.97
N ALA A 39 -4.12 3.84 -0.23
CA ALA A 39 -4.03 3.79 1.23
C ALA A 39 -2.66 3.27 1.70
N GLY A 40 -2.12 2.21 1.08
CA GLY A 40 -0.78 1.70 1.36
C GLY A 40 0.32 2.74 1.09
N LEU A 41 0.28 3.42 -0.06
CA LEU A 41 1.22 4.51 -0.37
C LEU A 41 1.14 5.66 0.64
N ARG A 42 -0.07 6.02 1.09
CA ARG A 42 -0.26 7.05 2.12
C ARG A 42 0.37 6.64 3.45
N LEU A 43 0.22 5.38 3.86
CA LEU A 43 0.86 4.84 5.06
C LEU A 43 2.39 4.87 4.93
N ALA A 44 2.92 4.49 3.77
CA ALA A 44 4.36 4.53 3.48
C ALA A 44 4.95 5.93 3.61
N LEU A 45 4.23 6.95 3.11
CA LEU A 45 4.63 8.35 3.22
C LEU A 45 4.61 8.84 4.67
N LEU A 46 3.59 8.48 5.44
CA LEU A 46 3.52 8.79 6.87
C LEU A 46 4.64 8.10 7.66
N GLY A 47 4.99 6.86 7.27
CA GLY A 47 6.09 6.08 7.79
C GLY A 47 7.49 6.54 7.33
N LYS A 48 7.57 7.54 6.45
CA LYS A 48 8.81 8.05 5.86
C LYS A 48 9.64 6.95 5.16
N LEU A 49 8.98 5.99 4.51
CA LEU A 49 9.63 4.88 3.80
C LEU A 49 10.31 5.32 2.49
N GLY A 50 9.96 6.50 1.97
CA GLY A 50 10.51 7.10 0.76
C GLY A 50 9.85 8.43 0.42
N GLN A 51 10.25 9.03 -0.71
CA GLN A 51 9.54 10.17 -1.32
C GLN A 51 8.38 9.67 -2.19
N ALA A 52 7.38 10.51 -2.46
CA ALA A 52 6.15 10.10 -3.15
C ALA A 52 6.38 9.64 -4.61
N ASP A 53 7.34 10.24 -5.29
CA ASP A 53 7.80 9.86 -6.63
C ASP A 53 8.66 8.60 -6.64
N SER A 54 9.28 8.27 -5.50
CA SER A 54 10.13 7.10 -5.32
C SER A 54 9.41 5.83 -4.86
N LEU A 55 8.10 5.91 -4.60
CA LEU A 55 7.31 4.84 -4.02
C LEU A 55 6.25 4.37 -5.01
N ASP A 56 6.12 3.06 -5.12
CA ASP A 56 4.99 2.42 -5.80
C ASP A 56 4.53 1.21 -4.97
N ALA A 57 3.33 0.72 -5.28
CA ALA A 57 2.71 -0.34 -4.50
C ALA A 57 1.81 -1.23 -5.36
N ASP A 58 1.71 -2.49 -4.99
CA ASP A 58 0.81 -3.45 -5.57
C ASP A 58 -0.07 -4.09 -4.49
N THR A 59 -1.33 -4.36 -4.85
CA THR A 59 -2.31 -4.93 -3.92
C THR A 59 -2.55 -6.39 -4.28
N HIS A 60 -2.31 -7.26 -3.32
CA HIS A 60 -2.43 -8.70 -3.48
C HIS A 60 -3.28 -9.27 -2.35
N ILE A 61 -4.18 -10.19 -2.69
CA ILE A 61 -4.89 -11.06 -1.73
C ILE A 61 -5.90 -10.30 -0.84
N GLU A 62 -7.12 -10.80 -0.81
CA GLU A 62 -8.09 -10.43 0.22
C GLU A 62 -7.88 -11.35 1.43
N ILE A 63 -7.66 -10.76 2.61
CA ILE A 63 -7.57 -11.51 3.86
C ILE A 63 -8.99 -11.66 4.40
N ILE A 64 -9.46 -12.92 4.47
CA ILE A 64 -10.78 -13.31 4.99
C ILE A 64 -10.72 -13.45 6.52
#